data_AF-A0A2X2ZCL5-F1
#
_entry.id   AF-A0A2X2ZCL5-F1
#
_cell.length_a   1.000
_cell.length_b   1.000
_cell.length_c   1.000
_cell.angle_alpha   90.00
_cell.angle_beta   90.00
_cell.angle_gamma   90.00
#
_symmetry.space_group_name_H-M   'P 1'
#
loop_
_entity.id
_entity.type
_entity.pdbx_description
1 polymer ?
#
loop_
_entity_poly.entity_id
_entity_poly.type
_entity_poly.pdbx_seq_one_letter_code
_entity_poly.pdbx_strand_id
1 'polypeptide(L)' 'MAAKNLLIIVSGAGKAQALKNVLQGPVTEDVPASVLQLHPSLMVIADKAAAAELALG' A
#
# COMPACT_ATOMS: atom_id res chain seq x y z
N MET A 1 -12.96 -2.46 4.76
CA MET A 1 -13.90 -2.43 3.61
C MET A 1 -15.18 -1.62 3.83
N ALA A 2 -15.75 -1.54 5.04
CA ALA A 2 -17.00 -0.80 5.26
C ALA A 2 -16.87 0.75 5.22
N ALA A 3 -15.63 1.27 5.27
CA ALA A 3 -15.39 2.70 5.13
C ALA A 3 -15.69 3.14 3.69
N LYS A 4 -16.15 4.38 3.49
CA LYS A 4 -16.40 4.89 2.12
C LYS A 4 -15.10 5.24 1.39
N ASN A 5 -14.10 5.73 2.12
CA ASN A 5 -12.80 6.16 1.59
C ASN A 5 -11.70 5.72 2.55
N LEU A 6 -10.57 5.29 2.01
CA LEU A 6 -9.38 4.93 2.78
C LEU A 6 -8.21 5.85 2.42
N LEU A 7 -7.50 6.34 3.44
CA LEU A 7 -6.26 7.07 3.30
C LEU A 7 -5.16 6.32 4.06
N ILE A 8 -4.08 5.98 3.37
CA ILE A 8 -2.87 5.40 3.96
C ILE A 8 -1.73 6.40 3.79
N ILE A 9 -0.99 6.66 4.87
CA ILE A 9 0.23 7.49 4.83
C ILE A 9 1.40 6.60 5.20
N VAL A 10 2.43 6.58 4.35
CA VAL A 10 3.64 5.77 4.56
C VAL A 10 4.89 6.63 4.38
N SER A 11 5.82 6.53 5.31
CA SER A 11 7.06 7.31 5.28
C SER A 11 8.25 6.45 5.72
N GLY A 12 9.40 6.70 5.07
CA GLY A 12 10.68 6.09 5.38
C GLY A 12 11.02 4.84 4.56
N ALA A 13 12.30 4.68 4.25
CA ALA A 13 12.83 3.60 3.42
C ALA A 13 12.54 2.20 3.99
N GLY A 14 12.51 2.04 5.32
CA GLY A 14 12.22 0.76 5.98
C GLY A 14 10.80 0.22 5.72
N LYS A 15 9.95 1.00 5.04
CA LYS A 15 8.59 0.59 4.64
C LYS A 15 8.47 0.31 3.13
N ALA A 16 9.53 0.48 2.34
CA ALA A 16 9.44 0.39 0.89
C ALA A 16 8.98 -0.99 0.39
N GLN A 17 9.64 -2.07 0.83
CA GLN A 17 9.23 -3.43 0.51
C GLN A 17 7.83 -3.78 1.02
N ALA A 18 7.46 -3.29 2.22
CA ALA A 18 6.13 -3.51 2.76
C ALA A 18 5.05 -2.82 1.92
N LEU A 19 5.29 -1.57 1.51
CA LEU A 19 4.38 -0.82 0.64
C LEU A 19 4.22 -1.49 -0.73
N LYS A 20 5.33 -1.99 -1.30
CA LYS A 20 5.31 -2.77 -2.53
C LYS A 20 4.46 -4.04 -2.40
N ASN A 21 4.66 -4.81 -1.34
CA ASN A 21 3.89 -6.03 -1.10
C ASN A 21 2.39 -5.72 -0.94
N VAL A 22 2.06 -4.62 -0.27
CA VAL A 22 0.67 -4.18 -0.06
C VAL A 22 -0.01 -3.73 -1.35
N LEU A 23 0.68 -3.07 -2.28
CA LEU A 23 0.06 -2.49 -3.48
C LEU A 23 0.25 -3.31 -4.76
N GLN A 24 1.30 -4.12 -4.85
CA GLN A 24 1.72 -4.83 -6.06
C GLN A 24 1.91 -6.34 -5.84
N GLY A 25 1.80 -6.80 -4.59
CA GLY A 25 1.83 -8.22 -4.25
C GLY A 25 0.44 -8.87 -4.27
N PRO A 26 0.36 -10.21 -4.16
CA PRO A 26 -0.91 -10.91 -4.05
C PRO A 26 -1.66 -10.54 -2.77
N VAL A 27 -3.00 -10.66 -2.80
CA VAL A 27 -3.83 -10.49 -1.61
C VAL A 27 -3.77 -11.76 -0.75
N THR A 28 -3.14 -11.68 0.42
CA THR A 28 -2.90 -12.81 1.32
C THR A 28 -3.03 -12.43 2.79
N GLU A 29 -3.24 -13.41 3.66
CA GLU A 29 -3.27 -13.20 5.13
C GLU A 29 -1.89 -12.88 5.71
N ASP A 30 -0.80 -13.33 5.07
CA ASP A 30 0.58 -12.99 5.47
C ASP A 30 0.90 -11.50 5.30
N VAL A 31 0.17 -10.81 4.41
CA VAL A 31 0.25 -9.36 4.21
C VAL A 31 -1.15 -8.76 4.41
N PRO A 32 -1.64 -8.55 5.64
CA PRO A 32 -3.03 -8.17 5.88
C PRO A 32 -3.48 -6.91 5.15
N ALA A 33 -2.59 -5.94 4.98
CA ALA A 33 -2.90 -4.70 4.27
C ALA A 33 -3.05 -4.88 2.74
N SER A 34 -2.68 -6.03 2.17
CA SER A 34 -2.91 -6.34 0.75
C SER A 34 -4.40 -6.36 0.39
N VAL A 35 -5.29 -6.67 1.34
CA VAL A 35 -6.76 -6.63 1.13
C VAL A 35 -7.26 -5.24 0.76
N LEU A 36 -6.52 -4.18 1.08
CA LEU A 36 -6.89 -2.80 0.80
C LEU A 36 -6.90 -2.51 -0.71
N GLN A 37 -6.18 -3.31 -1.52
CA GLN A 37 -6.24 -3.26 -2.99
C GLN A 37 -7.65 -3.48 -3.54
N LEU A 38 -8.50 -4.22 -2.80
CA LEU A 38 -9.86 -4.54 -3.22
C LEU A 38 -10.85 -3.41 -2.90
N HIS A 39 -10.43 -2.38 -2.15
CA HIS A 39 -11.29 -1.28 -1.78
C HIS A 39 -11.50 -0.31 -2.96
N PRO A 40 -12.74 0.03 -3.32
CA PRO A 40 -13.02 0.86 -4.50
C PRO A 40 -12.51 2.31 -4.38
N SER A 41 -12.21 2.78 -3.16
CA SER A 41 -11.69 4.13 -2.90
C SER A 41 -10.51 4.09 -1.93
N LEU A 42 -9.30 3.97 -2.47
CA LEU A 42 -8.05 3.94 -1.72
C LEU A 42 -7.11 5.05 -2.21
N MET A 43 -6.69 5.91 -1.30
CA MET A 43 -5.64 6.90 -1.52
C MET A 43 -4.42 6.56 -0.68
N VAL A 44 -3.24 6.58 -1.29
CA VAL A 44 -1.96 6.35 -0.62
C VAL A 44 -1.07 7.56 -0.81
N ILE A 45 -0.59 8.11 0.30
CA ILE A 45 0.41 9.17 0.32
C ILE A 45 1.70 8.55 0.84
N ALA A 46 2.72 8.52 0.00
CA ALA A 46 4.03 8.00 0.35
C ALA A 46 5.11 9.05 0.10
N ASP A 47 6.11 9.11 0.98
CA ASP A 47 7.34 9.83 0.66
C ASP A 47 8.18 9.06 -0.38
N LYS A 48 9.20 9.73 -0.93
CA LYS A 48 10.06 9.13 -1.96
C LYS A 48 10.79 7.87 -1.47
N ALA A 49 11.17 7.82 -0.19
CA ALA A 49 11.92 6.72 0.37
C ALA A 49 11.04 5.46 0.53
N ALA A 50 9.80 5.63 0.98
CA ALA A 50 8.80 4.55 1.05
C ALA A 50 8.33 4.09 -0.34
N ALA A 51 8.29 4.99 -1.33
CA ALA A 51 7.90 4.64 -2.69
C ALA A 51 9.04 4.02 -3.53
N ALA A 52 10.26 3.93 -3.01
CA ALA A 52 11.47 3.64 -3.78
C ALA A 52 11.47 2.28 -4.50
N GLU A 53 10.69 1.32 -4.03
CA GLU A 53 10.61 -0.04 -4.61
C GLU A 53 9.37 -0.29 -5.48
N LEU A 54 8.47 0.71 -5.58
CA LEU A 54 7.26 0.60 -6.40
C LEU A 54 7.61 0.66 -7.89
N ALA A 55 7.04 -0.26 -8.67
CA ALA A 55 7.03 -0.12 -10.12
C ALA A 55 5.97 0.92 -10.51
N LEU A 56 6.40 2.12 -10.89
CA LEU A 56 5.52 3.13 -11.47
C LEU A 56 5.49 2.89 -12.98
N GLY A 57 4.30 2.58 -13.51
CA GLY A 57 4.05 2.45 -14.95
C GLY A 57 3.96 3.79 -15.66
#